data_AF-A0A529K3E0-F1
#
_entry.id   AF-A0A529K3E0-F1
#
_cell.length_a   1.000
_cell.length_b   1.000
_cell.length_c   1.000
_cell.angle_alpha   90.00
_cell.angle_beta   90.00
_cell.angle_gamma   90.00
#
_symmetry.space_group_name_H-M   'P 1'
#
loop_
_entity.id
_entity.type
_entity.pdbx_description
1 polymer ?
#
loop_
_entity_poly.entity_id
_entity_poly.type
_entity_poly.pdbx_seq_one_letter_code
_entity_poly.pdbx_strand_id
1 'polypeptide(L)'
;MSDYDRTHARLIDVELDESIGRSTPDVEHERAVAIFDLIEENRFQPVNDDGAGPYRLKLSLAESRLVFAVTREDGAAVVTHILSLTPLRRIVKDYYMICESYYDAIRTSTPTQIEAIDMGRRGLHNEGSQTL
;
A
#
# COMPACT_ATOMS: atom_id res chain seq x y z
N MET A 1 -9.96 27.73 2.91
CA MET A 1 -9.37 26.71 2.02
C MET A 1 -10.21 26.67 0.77
N SER A 2 -9.60 27.01 -0.36
CA SER A 2 -10.28 27.03 -1.68
C SER A 2 -10.57 25.60 -2.13
N ASP A 3 -11.62 25.38 -2.93
CA ASP A 3 -11.91 24.08 -3.55
C ASP A 3 -10.74 23.58 -4.44
N TYR A 4 -9.87 24.51 -4.85
CA TYR A 4 -8.64 24.26 -5.61
C TYR A 4 -7.56 23.50 -4.80
N ASP A 5 -7.47 23.75 -3.47
CA ASP A 5 -6.53 23.04 -2.58
C ASP A 5 -6.94 21.57 -2.43
N ARG A 6 -8.25 21.30 -2.39
CA ARG A 6 -8.79 19.93 -2.26
C ARG A 6 -8.54 19.07 -3.49
N THR A 7 -8.37 19.66 -4.67
CA THR A 7 -8.18 18.92 -5.92
C THR A 7 -6.74 18.39 -6.07
N HIS A 8 -5.77 19.01 -5.38
CA HIS A 8 -4.35 18.71 -5.52
C HIS A 8 -3.77 17.92 -4.34
N ALA A 9 -4.52 17.76 -3.24
CA ALA A 9 -4.12 16.95 -2.09
C ALA A 9 -4.35 15.45 -2.33
N ARG A 10 -3.64 14.86 -3.29
CA ARG A 10 -3.72 13.44 -3.64
C ARG A 10 -2.43 12.89 -4.26
N LEU A 11 -2.25 11.58 -4.14
CA LEU A 11 -1.34 10.80 -4.96
C LEU A 11 -1.92 10.67 -6.37
N ILE A 12 -1.08 10.91 -7.38
CA ILE A 12 -1.37 10.69 -8.81
C ILE A 12 -0.54 9.54 -9.40
N ASP A 13 0.46 9.06 -8.66
CA ASP A 13 1.36 8.00 -9.10
C ASP A 13 1.93 7.27 -7.88
N VAL A 14 2.07 5.95 -8.01
CA VAL A 14 2.69 5.08 -7.02
C VAL A 14 3.59 4.09 -7.75
N GLU A 15 4.90 4.25 -7.59
CA GLU A 15 5.92 3.39 -8.17
C GLU A 15 6.51 2.47 -7.09
N LEU A 16 6.62 1.18 -7.39
CA LEU A 16 7.43 0.24 -6.61
C LEU A 16 8.71 -0.01 -7.39
N ASP A 17 9.85 0.26 -6.77
CA ASP A 17 11.12 0.01 -7.43
C ASP A 17 11.50 -1.48 -7.42
N GLU A 18 12.59 -1.81 -8.12
CA GLU A 18 13.06 -3.19 -8.27
C GLU A 18 13.44 -3.89 -6.96
N SER A 19 13.74 -3.13 -5.90
CA SER A 19 14.14 -3.69 -4.61
C SER A 19 12.98 -4.36 -3.87
N ILE A 20 11.72 -4.01 -4.18
CA ILE A 20 10.53 -4.68 -3.64
C ILE A 20 10.32 -6.05 -4.29
N GLY A 21 11.02 -6.32 -5.39
CA GLY A 21 10.98 -7.60 -6.09
C GLY A 21 9.77 -7.77 -7.00
N ARG A 22 9.97 -8.61 -8.02
CA ARG A 22 8.91 -9.07 -8.92
C ARG A 22 8.24 -10.30 -8.33
N SER A 23 6.93 -10.41 -8.57
CA SER A 23 6.10 -11.51 -8.11
C SER A 23 5.49 -12.28 -9.29
N THR A 24 4.67 -13.29 -8.99
CA THR A 24 3.89 -14.02 -10.00
C THR A 24 2.91 -13.07 -10.72
N PRO A 25 2.44 -13.42 -11.93
CA PRO A 25 1.47 -12.59 -12.67
C PRO A 25 0.23 -12.22 -11.85
N ASP A 26 -0.28 -13.14 -11.04
CA ASP A 26 -1.46 -12.90 -10.19
C ASP A 26 -1.16 -11.82 -9.12
N VAL A 27 0.02 -11.86 -8.50
CA VAL A 27 0.42 -10.86 -7.50
C VAL A 27 0.67 -9.50 -8.14
N GLU A 28 1.25 -9.46 -9.35
CA GLU A 28 1.40 -8.20 -10.10
C GLU A 28 0.04 -7.62 -10.52
N HIS A 29 -0.93 -8.47 -10.83
CA HIS A 29 -2.30 -8.04 -11.11
C HIS A 29 -2.96 -7.43 -9.86
N GLU A 30 -2.94 -8.14 -8.72
CA GLU A 30 -3.46 -7.63 -7.45
C GLU A 30 -2.78 -6.32 -7.03
N ARG A 31 -1.46 -6.21 -7.25
CA ARG A 31 -0.70 -4.98 -7.01
C ARG A 31 -1.19 -3.83 -7.89
N ALA A 32 -1.40 -4.07 -9.18
CA ALA A 32 -1.89 -3.06 -10.10
C ALA A 32 -3.30 -2.58 -9.73
N VAL A 33 -4.18 -3.50 -9.32
CA VAL A 33 -5.53 -3.17 -8.81
C VAL A 33 -5.43 -2.31 -7.55
N ALA A 34 -4.63 -2.73 -6.56
CA ALA A 34 -4.46 -1.98 -5.32
C ALA A 34 -3.88 -0.56 -5.53
N ILE A 35 -2.94 -0.40 -6.46
CA ILE A 35 -2.38 0.91 -6.81
C ILE A 35 -3.43 1.77 -7.52
N PHE A 36 -4.18 1.19 -8.45
CA PHE A 36 -5.24 1.90 -9.15
C PHE A 36 -6.30 2.43 -8.17
N ASP A 37 -6.83 1.56 -7.32
CA ASP A 37 -7.83 1.92 -6.30
C ASP A 37 -7.29 3.01 -5.36
N LEU A 38 -6.04 2.87 -4.92
CA LEU A 38 -5.38 3.88 -4.09
C LEU A 38 -5.30 5.22 -4.83
N ILE A 39 -4.86 5.26 -6.08
CA ILE A 39 -4.75 6.51 -6.84
C ILE A 39 -6.13 7.16 -7.03
N GLU A 40 -7.16 6.39 -7.34
CA GLU A 40 -8.50 6.91 -7.61
C GLU A 40 -9.18 7.50 -6.35
N GLU A 41 -9.02 6.86 -5.19
CA GLU A 41 -9.81 7.20 -4.00
C GLU A 41 -9.04 7.96 -2.91
N ASN A 42 -7.72 8.09 -3.01
CA ASN A 42 -6.92 8.67 -1.92
C ASN A 42 -7.14 10.17 -1.69
N ARG A 43 -6.76 10.56 -0.47
CA ARG A 43 -6.41 11.94 -0.12
C ARG A 43 -5.04 11.90 0.54
N PHE A 44 -4.15 12.77 0.11
CA PHE A 44 -2.77 12.74 0.55
C PHE A 44 -2.15 14.13 0.58
N GLN A 45 -1.57 14.48 1.73
CA GLN A 45 -0.78 15.69 1.92
C GLN A 45 0.23 15.44 3.04
N PRO A 46 1.54 15.56 2.78
CA PRO A 46 2.55 15.49 3.83
C PRO A 46 2.34 16.58 4.89
N VAL A 47 2.62 16.25 6.16
CA VAL A 47 2.52 17.22 7.25
C VAL A 47 3.62 18.28 7.09
N ASN A 48 3.28 19.55 7.35
CA ASN A 48 4.14 20.72 7.17
C ASN A 48 4.52 21.04 5.72
N ASP A 49 3.72 20.55 4.78
CA ASP A 49 3.85 20.94 3.38
C ASP A 49 2.82 22.03 3.03
N ASP A 50 3.35 23.24 2.84
CA ASP A 50 2.57 24.45 2.54
C ASP A 50 2.15 24.52 1.06
N GLY A 51 2.69 23.65 0.20
CA GLY A 51 2.35 23.62 -1.22
C GLY A 51 1.14 22.74 -1.53
N ALA A 52 0.45 23.04 -2.62
CA ALA A 52 -0.52 22.13 -3.21
C ALA A 52 0.24 21.02 -3.98
N GLY A 53 -0.23 19.77 -3.92
CA GLY A 53 0.27 18.69 -4.77
C GLY A 53 -0.09 18.93 -6.25
N PRO A 54 -0.36 17.87 -7.05
CA PRO A 54 -0.43 16.47 -6.66
C PRO A 54 0.94 15.86 -6.39
N TYR A 55 0.92 14.68 -5.79
CA TYR A 55 2.09 13.97 -5.30
C TYR A 55 2.33 12.68 -6.07
N ARG A 56 3.60 12.32 -6.23
CA ARG A 56 4.02 10.99 -6.64
C ARG A 56 4.70 10.30 -5.47
N LEU A 57 4.42 9.02 -5.28
CA LEU A 57 5.03 8.19 -4.25
C LEU A 57 5.90 7.12 -4.89
N LYS A 58 7.18 7.06 -4.52
CA LYS A 58 8.05 5.94 -4.85
C LYS A 58 8.35 5.13 -3.59
N LEU A 59 8.07 3.84 -3.65
CA LEU A 59 8.34 2.86 -2.60
C LEU A 59 9.57 2.03 -2.97
N SER A 60 10.47 1.86 -2.01
CA SER A 60 11.68 1.02 -2.16
C SER A 60 12.10 0.40 -0.82
N LEU A 61 12.97 -0.60 -0.87
CA LEU A 61 13.59 -1.25 0.27
C LEU A 61 15.08 -0.93 0.33
N ALA A 62 15.50 -0.35 1.44
CA ALA A 62 16.91 -0.12 1.77
C ALA A 62 17.21 -0.77 3.13
N GLU A 63 18.10 -1.77 3.17
CA GLU A 63 18.50 -2.46 4.41
C GLU A 63 17.31 -2.96 5.26
N SER A 64 16.32 -3.58 4.60
CA SER A 64 15.05 -4.02 5.23
C SER A 64 14.17 -2.91 5.82
N ARG A 65 14.38 -1.67 5.39
CA ARG A 65 13.52 -0.52 5.70
C ARG A 65 12.73 -0.13 4.46
N LEU A 66 11.46 0.21 4.65
CA LEU A 66 10.60 0.72 3.60
C LEU A 66 10.81 2.23 3.49
N VAL A 67 11.20 2.67 2.30
CA VAL A 67 11.46 4.07 1.97
C VAL A 67 10.28 4.60 1.16
N PHE A 68 9.67 5.67 1.64
CA PHE A 68 8.63 6.44 0.97
C PHE A 68 9.27 7.73 0.48
N ALA A 69 9.59 7.81 -0.81
CA ALA A 69 10.03 9.05 -1.43
C ALA A 69 8.82 9.76 -2.05
N VAL A 70 8.51 10.95 -1.57
CA VAL A 70 7.38 11.76 -2.05
C VAL A 70 7.92 12.92 -2.87
N THR A 71 7.43 13.06 -4.11
CA THR A 71 7.75 14.19 -5.00
C THR A 71 6.48 14.90 -5.45
N ARG A 72 6.62 16.13 -5.93
CA ARG A 72 5.60 16.81 -6.74
C ARG A 72 5.54 16.20 -8.15
N GLU A 73 4.52 16.58 -8.92
CA GLU A 73 4.33 16.15 -10.31
C GLU A 73 5.52 16.50 -11.22
N ASP A 74 6.15 17.65 -10.98
CA ASP A 74 7.34 18.13 -11.71
C ASP A 74 8.64 17.43 -11.28
N GLY A 75 8.57 16.52 -10.31
CA GLY A 75 9.71 15.79 -9.76
C GLY A 75 10.41 16.49 -8.59
N ALA A 76 9.96 17.67 -8.15
CA ALA A 76 10.53 18.34 -6.98
C ALA A 76 10.34 17.47 -5.72
N ALA A 77 11.42 17.21 -5.00
CA ALA A 77 11.37 16.41 -3.77
C ALA A 77 10.61 17.15 -2.66
N VAL A 78 9.77 16.41 -1.95
CA VAL A 78 8.94 16.94 -0.85
C VAL A 78 9.45 16.43 0.48
N VAL A 79 9.43 15.10 0.64
CA VAL A 79 9.85 14.44 1.87
C VAL A 79 10.26 13.00 1.56
N THR A 80 11.11 12.44 2.40
CA THR A 80 11.40 11.00 2.40
C THR A 80 11.22 10.45 3.80
N HIS A 81 10.35 9.43 3.94
CA HIS A 81 10.20 8.68 5.19
C HIS A 81 10.88 7.33 5.06
N ILE A 82 11.62 6.93 6.09
CA ILE A 82 12.29 5.63 6.16
C ILE A 82 11.74 4.89 7.38
N LEU A 83 10.97 3.84 7.13
CA LEU A 83 10.24 3.10 8.15
C LEU A 83 10.85 1.71 8.33
N SER A 84 11.04 1.31 9.59
CA SER A 84 11.42 -0.08 9.89
C SER A 84 10.24 -1.00 9.60
N LEU A 85 10.47 -2.07 8.84
CA LEU A 85 9.45 -3.11 8.62
C LEU A 85 9.35 -4.10 9.80
N THR A 86 10.20 -3.96 10.82
CA THR A 86 10.22 -4.87 11.97
C THR A 86 8.86 -4.99 12.69
N PRO A 87 8.12 -3.89 12.96
CA PRO A 87 6.80 -3.97 13.57
C PRO A 87 5.76 -4.75 12.74
N LEU A 88 5.91 -4.76 11.41
CA LEU A 88 4.99 -5.44 10.50
C LEU A 88 5.29 -6.94 10.29
N ARG A 89 6.42 -7.45 10.79
CA ARG A 89 6.87 -8.83 10.51
C ARG A 89 5.82 -9.89 10.85
N ARG A 90 5.15 -9.76 11.99
CA ARG A 90 4.10 -10.70 12.40
C ARG A 90 2.91 -10.63 11.44
N ILE A 91 2.42 -9.42 11.17
CA ILE A 91 1.26 -9.17 10.31
C ILE A 91 1.51 -9.71 8.90
N VAL A 92 2.70 -9.46 8.34
CA VAL A 92 3.10 -9.98 7.02
C VAL A 92 3.13 -11.51 7.03
N LYS A 93 3.72 -12.13 8.05
CA LYS A 93 3.74 -13.60 8.17
C LYS A 93 2.33 -14.18 8.26
N ASP A 94 1.48 -13.61 9.10
CA ASP A 94 0.11 -14.07 9.29
C ASP A 94 -0.71 -13.89 8.00
N TYR A 95 -0.44 -12.82 7.24
CA TYR A 95 -1.06 -12.58 5.94
C TYR A 95 -0.72 -13.67 4.93
N TYR A 96 0.56 -14.05 4.85
CA TYR A 96 0.97 -15.15 3.97
C TYR A 96 0.26 -16.46 4.31
N MET A 97 0.10 -16.79 5.59
CA MET A 97 -0.63 -18.00 6.01
C MET A 97 -2.12 -17.95 5.64
N ILE A 98 -2.76 -16.76 5.72
CA ILE A 98 -4.14 -16.57 5.27
C ILE A 98 -4.25 -16.75 3.75
N CYS A 99 -3.31 -16.23 2.96
CA CYS A 99 -3.29 -16.43 1.52
C CYS A 99 -3.16 -17.91 1.13
N GLU A 100 -2.27 -18.66 1.79
CA GLU A 100 -2.15 -20.12 1.58
C GLU A 100 -3.47 -20.83 1.91
N SER A 101 -4.08 -20.48 3.05
CA SER A 101 -5.37 -21.05 3.46
C SER A 101 -6.49 -20.74 2.45
N TYR A 102 -6.49 -19.55 1.85
CA TYR A 102 -7.44 -19.17 0.81
C TYR A 102 -7.27 -20.03 -0.46
N TYR A 103 -6.04 -20.24 -0.92
CA TYR A 103 -5.77 -21.07 -2.10
C TYR A 103 -6.19 -22.53 -1.91
N ASP A 104 -6.02 -23.09 -0.72
CA ASP A 104 -6.49 -24.43 -0.39
C ASP A 104 -8.03 -24.47 -0.32
N ALA A 105 -8.64 -23.46 0.31
CA ALA A 105 -10.07 -23.41 0.55
C ALA A 105 -10.89 -23.16 -0.73
N ILE A 106 -10.46 -22.30 -1.66
CA ILE A 106 -11.28 -21.87 -2.80
C ILE A 106 -11.71 -23.01 -3.72
N ARG A 107 -10.99 -24.14 -3.72
CA ARG A 107 -11.32 -25.31 -4.53
C ARG A 107 -12.36 -26.23 -3.90
N THR A 108 -12.52 -26.23 -2.58
CA THR A 108 -13.28 -27.27 -1.85
C THR A 108 -14.17 -26.77 -0.72
N SER A 109 -13.99 -25.52 -0.28
CA SER A 109 -14.67 -24.96 0.89
C SER A 109 -16.01 -24.34 0.55
N THR A 110 -16.87 -24.23 1.57
CA THR A 110 -18.17 -23.57 1.43
C THR A 110 -17.99 -22.04 1.33
N PRO A 111 -18.94 -21.30 0.72
CA PRO A 111 -18.89 -19.84 0.67
C PRO A 111 -18.66 -19.19 2.04
N THR A 112 -19.33 -19.69 3.08
CA THR A 112 -19.17 -19.19 4.45
C THR A 112 -17.75 -19.33 5.00
N GLN A 113 -17.04 -20.41 4.63
CA GLN A 113 -15.64 -20.59 5.02
C GLN A 113 -14.71 -19.62 4.28
N ILE A 114 -14.97 -19.38 3.00
CA ILE A 114 -14.22 -18.40 2.19
C ILE A 114 -14.43 -16.98 2.77
N GLU A 115 -15.67 -16.61 3.10
CA GLU A 115 -15.97 -15.33 3.75
C GLU A 115 -15.24 -15.16 5.08
N ALA A 116 -15.12 -16.24 5.88
CA ALA A 116 -14.39 -16.20 7.15
C ALA A 116 -12.88 -15.93 6.93
N ILE A 117 -12.29 -16.53 5.90
CA ILE A 117 -10.89 -16.27 5.51
C ILE A 117 -10.72 -14.81 5.05
N ASP A 118 -11.65 -14.30 4.22
CA ASP A 118 -11.62 -12.92 3.73
C ASP A 118 -11.78 -11.88 4.86
N MET A 119 -12.61 -12.19 5.87
CA MET A 119 -12.71 -11.39 7.09
C MET A 119 -11.38 -11.36 7.85
N GLY A 120 -10.71 -12.52 7.99
CA GLY A 120 -9.38 -12.61 8.59
C GLY A 120 -8.34 -11.78 7.84
N ARG A 121 -8.34 -11.87 6.51
CA ARG A 121 -7.46 -11.09 5.61
C ARG A 121 -7.63 -9.59 5.84
N ARG A 122 -8.87 -9.11 5.89
CA ARG A 122 -9.18 -7.69 6.18
C ARG A 122 -8.75 -7.28 7.58
N GLY A 123 -8.90 -8.17 8.57
CA GLY A 123 -8.43 -7.94 9.93
C GLY A 123 -6.94 -7.61 9.98
N LEU A 124 -6.11 -8.40 9.27
CA LEU A 124 -4.66 -8.16 9.19
C LEU A 124 -4.32 -6.86 8.46
N HIS A 125 -5.03 -6.51 7.39
CA HIS A 125 -4.84 -5.22 6.73
C HIS A 125 -5.12 -4.04 7.67
N ASN A 126 -6.22 -4.10 8.44
CA ASN A 126 -6.58 -3.07 9.40
C ASN A 126 -5.58 -2.97 10.56
N GLU A 127 -5.07 -4.10 11.05
CA GLU A 127 -4.00 -4.12 12.06
C GLU A 127 -2.73 -3.47 11.51
N GLY A 128 -2.35 -3.83 10.28
CA GLY A 128 -1.20 -3.26 9.58
C GLY A 128 -1.28 -1.75 9.42
N SER A 129 -2.47 -1.22 9.10
CA SER A 129 -2.68 0.21 8.89
C SER A 129 -2.56 1.07 10.16
N GLN A 130 -2.52 0.46 11.35
CA GLN A 130 -2.42 1.15 12.64
C GLN A 130 -1.06 0.93 13.33
N THR A 131 -0.14 0.19 12.70
CA THR A 131 1.10 -0.27 13.34
C THR A 131 2.27 0.73 13.22
N LEU A 132 2.29 1.57 12.19
CA LEU A 132 3.34 2.57 11.90
C LEU A 132 2.76 3.98 11.98
#